data_AF-R4KDC9-F1
#
_entry.id   AF-R4KDC9-F1
#
_cell.length_a   1.000
_cell.length_b   1.000
_cell.length_c   1.000
_cell.angle_alpha   90.00
_cell.angle_beta   90.00
_cell.angle_gamma   90.00
#
_symmetry.space_group_name_H-M   'P 1'
#
loop_
_entity.id
_entity.type
_entity.pdbx_description
1 polymer ?
#
loop_
_entity_poly.entity_id
_entity_poly.type
_entity_poly.pdbx_seq_one_letter_code
_entity_poly.pdbx_strand_id
1 'polypeptide(L)'
;MSKTLKEIVAGLSGGIIFIIFYIIIHVSLVISIAVGVAAYIGITLIAARPTLYGVEMSGANGALIEQLKNTIDEGYSKVTEIKRLSKQIKKVSIKNKIDEICTIADKIFQYLKENPKRVSNIRRFLNYYLDAMINILKKYISIYNQEVDSAEITHSLSKVEELLDTVKKAFTEQQEKLLSNDMDALDTEIELFKDIMKSEGFDDEK
;
A
#
# COMPACT_ATOMS: atom_id res chain seq x y z
N MET A 1 36.35 7.09 6.07
CA MET A 1 35.84 8.40 6.54
C MET A 1 34.84 8.16 7.67
N SER A 2 35.24 7.44 8.71
CA SER A 2 35.87 7.89 9.97
C SER A 2 34.91 8.73 10.83
N LYS A 3 34.39 8.08 11.88
CA LYS A 3 33.52 8.62 12.97
C LYS A 3 33.90 10.03 13.43
N THR A 4 35.19 10.35 13.34
CA THR A 4 35.78 11.67 13.62
C THR A 4 35.11 12.83 12.86
N LEU A 5 34.66 12.63 11.63
CA LEU A 5 34.02 13.70 10.84
C LEU A 5 32.62 14.05 11.37
N LYS A 6 31.86 13.07 11.87
CA LYS A 6 30.53 13.29 12.45
C LYS A 6 30.62 13.97 13.82
N GLU A 7 31.65 13.64 14.60
CA GLU A 7 31.94 14.29 15.89
C GLU A 7 32.39 15.75 15.71
N ILE A 8 33.19 16.05 14.69
CA ILE A 8 33.61 17.43 14.36
C ILE A 8 32.42 18.29 13.89
N VAL A 9 31.52 17.75 13.06
CA VAL A 9 30.33 18.47 12.58
C VAL A 9 29.32 18.73 13.72
N ALA A 10 29.18 17.78 14.66
CA ALA A 10 28.35 17.97 15.85
C ALA A 10 28.92 18.98 16.86
N GLY A 11 30.26 19.06 16.97
CA GLY A 11 30.92 20.09 17.78
C GLY A 11 30.80 21.50 17.20
N LEU A 12 30.91 21.63 15.86
CA LEU A 12 30.81 22.91 15.17
C LEU A 12 29.40 23.51 15.21
N SER A 13 28.35 22.69 15.13
CA SER A 13 26.97 23.19 15.22
C SER A 13 26.60 23.70 16.62
N GLY A 14 27.13 23.10 17.68
CA GLY A 14 26.96 23.58 19.05
C GLY A 14 27.68 24.91 19.34
N GLY A 15 28.90 25.08 18.80
CA GLY A 15 29.67 26.32 18.94
C GLY A 15 29.02 27.53 18.24
N ILE A 16 28.43 27.32 17.06
CA ILE A 16 27.73 28.38 16.32
C ILE A 16 26.46 28.81 17.05
N ILE A 17 25.70 27.87 17.63
CA ILE A 17 24.52 28.18 18.45
C ILE A 17 24.91 28.94 19.72
N PHE A 18 26.03 28.59 20.36
CA PHE A 18 26.56 29.29 21.54
C PHE A 18 26.92 30.75 21.23
N ILE A 19 27.60 31.01 20.10
CA ILE A 19 27.99 32.36 19.69
C ILE A 19 26.76 33.22 19.34
N ILE A 20 25.77 32.63 18.64
CA ILE A 20 24.51 33.32 18.30
C ILE A 20 23.72 33.68 19.57
N PHE A 21 23.62 32.76 20.54
CA PHE A 21 22.90 33.02 21.80
C PHE A 21 23.64 34.01 22.71
N TYR A 22 24.97 33.98 22.74
CA TYR A 22 25.78 34.87 23.57
C TYR A 22 25.69 36.34 23.12
N ILE A 23 25.68 36.59 21.80
CA ILE A 23 25.65 37.95 21.25
C ILE A 23 24.24 38.59 21.29
N ILE A 24 23.17 37.80 21.16
CA ILE A 24 21.80 38.33 21.06
C ILE A 24 21.08 38.54 22.40
N ILE A 25 21.41 37.79 23.47
CA ILE A 25 20.60 37.78 24.71
C ILE A 25 21.31 38.39 25.94
N HIS A 26 22.59 38.79 25.84
CA HIS A 26 23.32 39.48 26.92
C HIS A 26 23.26 38.79 28.31
N VAL A 27 23.09 37.46 28.32
CA VAL A 27 22.97 36.68 29.56
C VAL A 27 24.35 36.39 30.14
N SER A 28 24.47 36.38 31.48
CA SER A 28 25.73 36.07 32.18
C SER A 28 26.35 34.73 31.75
N LEU A 29 27.68 34.71 31.61
CA LEU A 29 28.50 33.58 31.14
C LEU A 29 28.19 32.25 31.86
N VAL A 30 27.78 32.30 33.12
CA VAL A 30 27.42 31.14 33.94
C VAL A 30 26.18 30.40 33.41
N ILE A 31 25.18 31.14 32.93
CA ILE A 31 23.93 30.55 32.42
C ILE A 31 24.19 29.86 31.07
N SER A 32 25.02 30.43 30.22
CA SER A 32 25.40 29.81 28.94
C SER A 32 26.16 28.49 29.14
N ILE A 33 27.05 28.42 30.14
CA ILE A 33 27.72 27.17 30.52
C ILE A 33 26.70 26.16 31.05
N ALA A 34 25.78 26.59 31.92
CA ALA A 34 24.76 25.71 32.47
C ALA A 34 23.84 25.13 31.39
N VAL A 35 23.41 25.93 30.42
CA VAL A 35 22.59 25.47 29.27
C VAL A 35 23.38 24.53 28.38
N GLY A 36 24.66 24.82 28.09
CA GLY A 36 25.51 23.94 27.29
C GLY A 36 25.75 22.57 27.94
N VAL A 37 25.99 22.56 29.25
CA VAL A 37 26.14 21.31 30.03
C VAL A 37 24.81 20.55 30.08
N ALA A 38 23.68 21.23 30.29
CA ALA A 38 22.35 20.60 30.30
C ALA A 38 22.00 20.01 28.92
N ALA A 39 22.34 20.70 27.83
CA ALA A 39 22.13 20.20 26.47
C ALA A 39 23.03 18.99 26.16
N TYR A 40 24.31 19.03 26.55
CA TYR A 40 25.23 17.90 26.39
C TYR A 40 24.77 16.66 27.16
N ILE A 41 24.35 16.85 28.42
CA ILE A 41 23.79 15.78 29.26
C ILE A 41 22.48 15.27 28.67
N GLY A 42 21.60 16.16 28.19
CA GLY A 42 20.35 15.77 27.52
C GLY A 42 20.60 14.90 26.29
N ILE A 43 21.50 15.33 25.41
CA ILE A 43 21.86 14.59 24.18
C ILE A 43 22.50 13.24 24.54
N THR A 44 23.43 13.19 25.50
CA THR A 44 24.07 11.93 25.91
C THR A 44 23.11 10.96 26.61
N LEU A 45 22.16 11.44 27.41
CA LEU A 45 21.12 10.60 28.02
C LEU A 45 20.11 10.08 26.99
N ILE A 46 19.74 10.89 26.01
CA ILE A 46 18.88 10.47 24.90
C ILE A 46 19.61 9.45 24.01
N ALA A 47 20.89 9.68 23.70
CA ALA A 47 21.71 8.76 22.89
C ALA A 47 22.05 7.44 23.62
N ALA A 48 22.05 7.44 24.96
CA ALA A 48 22.20 6.23 25.78
C ALA A 48 20.92 5.36 25.81
N ARG A 49 19.78 5.84 25.29
CA ARG A 49 18.62 5.01 24.96
C ARG A 49 18.68 4.66 23.47
N PRO A 50 18.77 3.38 23.07
CA PRO A 50 19.12 3.00 21.70
C PRO A 50 17.98 3.20 20.68
N THR A 51 17.00 4.09 20.92
CA THR A 51 15.78 4.19 20.09
C THR A 51 15.33 5.58 19.69
N LEU A 52 16.08 6.67 19.93
CA LEU A 52 15.59 8.03 19.60
C LEU A 52 16.64 8.93 18.95
N TYR A 53 17.33 8.41 17.92
CA TYR A 53 18.07 9.26 16.97
C TYR A 53 18.10 8.65 15.57
N GLY A 54 16.92 8.26 15.10
CA GLY A 54 16.63 8.06 13.69
C GLY A 54 15.48 9.00 13.34
N VAL A 55 15.69 9.86 12.37
CA VAL A 55 14.63 10.65 11.74
C VAL A 55 13.58 9.66 11.19
N GLU A 56 12.47 9.49 11.91
CA GLU A 56 11.41 8.49 11.67
C GLU A 56 10.56 8.71 10.40
N MET A 57 10.99 9.58 9.48
CA MET A 57 10.24 9.84 8.24
C MET A 57 10.50 8.81 7.11
N SER A 58 11.52 7.94 7.26
CA SER A 58 11.91 6.96 6.22
C SER A 58 11.65 5.50 6.61
N GLY A 59 11.73 5.15 7.90
CA GLY A 59 11.53 3.77 8.38
C GLY A 59 10.07 3.30 8.40
N ALA A 60 9.14 4.16 8.84
CA ALA A 60 7.71 3.83 8.87
C ALA A 60 7.13 3.69 7.46
N ASN A 61 7.53 4.58 6.53
CA ASN A 61 7.13 4.50 5.13
C ASN A 61 7.78 3.31 4.40
N GLY A 62 9.03 2.97 4.71
CA GLY A 62 9.71 1.79 4.14
C GLY A 62 9.04 0.48 4.54
N ALA A 63 8.77 0.30 5.84
CA ALA A 63 8.08 -0.89 6.35
C ALA A 63 6.64 -1.00 5.80
N LEU A 64 5.93 0.14 5.68
CA LEU A 64 4.60 0.16 5.07
C LEU A 64 4.65 -0.24 3.58
N ILE A 65 5.58 0.33 2.80
CA ILE A 65 5.75 -0.01 1.37
C ILE A 65 6.07 -1.51 1.21
N GLU A 66 6.92 -2.06 2.07
CA GLU A 66 7.25 -3.49 2.07
C GLU A 66 6.02 -4.36 2.38
N GLN A 67 5.21 -3.99 3.37
CA GLN A 67 3.96 -4.71 3.68
C GLN A 67 2.93 -4.65 2.53
N LEU A 68 2.82 -3.49 1.85
CA LEU A 68 1.94 -3.32 0.70
C LEU A 68 2.40 -4.18 -0.47
N LYS A 69 3.72 -4.24 -0.72
CA LYS A 69 4.31 -5.12 -1.74
C LYS A 69 4.06 -6.59 -1.43
N ASN A 70 4.32 -7.02 -0.20
CA ASN A 70 4.07 -8.40 0.23
C ASN A 70 2.60 -8.80 0.03
N THR A 71 1.67 -7.87 0.28
CA THR A 71 0.23 -8.09 0.03
C THR A 71 -0.07 -8.33 -1.46
N ILE A 72 0.56 -7.57 -2.36
CA ILE A 72 0.40 -7.75 -3.80
C ILE A 72 0.98 -9.11 -4.23
N ASP A 73 2.16 -9.47 -3.74
CA ASP A 73 2.82 -10.73 -4.06
C ASP A 73 2.02 -11.95 -3.55
N GLU A 74 1.48 -11.89 -2.33
CA GLU A 74 0.53 -12.88 -1.79
C GLU A 74 -0.71 -13.01 -2.69
N GLY A 75 -1.26 -11.89 -3.14
CA GLY A 75 -2.39 -11.84 -4.06
C GLY A 75 -2.12 -12.55 -5.39
N TYR A 76 -0.96 -12.30 -6.00
CA TYR A 76 -0.53 -13.00 -7.22
C TYR A 76 -0.36 -14.50 -7.01
N SER A 77 0.18 -14.91 -5.86
CA SER A 77 0.27 -16.33 -5.51
C SER A 77 -1.11 -16.99 -5.47
N LYS A 78 -2.11 -16.32 -4.88
CA LYS A 78 -3.50 -16.83 -4.84
C LYS A 78 -4.11 -16.93 -6.24
N VAL A 79 -3.93 -15.92 -7.10
CA VAL A 79 -4.39 -15.97 -8.49
C VAL A 79 -3.73 -17.11 -9.26
N THR A 80 -2.45 -17.37 -9.01
CA THR A 80 -1.72 -18.50 -9.61
C THR A 80 -2.28 -19.84 -9.14
N GLU A 81 -2.61 -19.97 -7.85
CA GLU A 81 -3.28 -21.15 -7.32
C GLU A 81 -4.66 -21.35 -7.96
N ILE A 82 -5.45 -20.28 -8.12
CA ILE A 82 -6.76 -20.34 -8.79
C ILE A 82 -6.62 -20.81 -10.23
N LYS A 83 -5.67 -20.27 -11.00
CA LYS A 83 -5.36 -20.74 -12.37
C LYS A 83 -4.96 -22.22 -12.38
N ARG A 84 -4.19 -22.68 -11.39
CA ARG A 84 -3.81 -24.09 -11.25
C ARG A 84 -5.02 -24.99 -10.94
N LEU A 85 -5.93 -24.55 -10.07
CA LEU A 85 -7.18 -25.27 -9.77
C LEU A 85 -8.09 -25.31 -11.01
N SER A 86 -8.21 -24.21 -11.76
CA SER A 86 -8.97 -24.14 -13.01
C SER A 86 -8.60 -25.26 -14.00
N LYS A 87 -7.31 -25.58 -14.13
CA LYS A 87 -6.82 -26.64 -15.02
C LYS A 87 -7.37 -28.04 -14.70
N GLN A 88 -7.74 -28.30 -13.44
CA GLN A 88 -8.30 -29.59 -13.00
C GLN A 88 -9.80 -29.72 -13.27
N ILE A 89 -10.49 -28.62 -13.56
CA ILE A 89 -11.92 -28.63 -13.87
C ILE A 89 -12.12 -29.19 -15.28
N LYS A 90 -13.18 -29.96 -15.54
CA LYS A 90 -13.47 -30.46 -16.91
C LYS A 90 -14.34 -29.49 -17.72
N LYS A 91 -15.31 -28.84 -17.08
CA LYS A 91 -16.28 -27.96 -17.74
C LYS A 91 -15.62 -26.67 -18.25
N VAL A 92 -15.64 -26.47 -19.58
CA VAL A 92 -15.00 -25.32 -20.24
C VAL A 92 -15.64 -23.99 -19.85
N SER A 93 -16.96 -23.93 -19.66
CA SER A 93 -17.65 -22.68 -19.26
C SER A 93 -17.16 -22.15 -17.92
N ILE A 94 -16.88 -23.03 -16.95
CA ILE A 94 -16.33 -22.66 -15.65
C ILE A 94 -14.89 -22.16 -15.79
N LYS A 95 -14.06 -22.84 -16.59
CA LYS A 95 -12.68 -22.39 -16.85
C LYS A 95 -12.66 -20.97 -17.39
N ASN A 96 -13.48 -20.69 -18.40
CA ASN A 96 -13.56 -19.36 -19.01
C ASN A 96 -13.94 -18.29 -17.98
N LYS A 97 -14.95 -18.56 -17.12
CA LYS A 97 -15.32 -17.63 -16.03
C LYS A 97 -14.16 -17.39 -15.05
N ILE A 98 -13.45 -18.45 -14.67
CA ILE A 98 -12.28 -18.34 -13.77
C ILE A 98 -11.17 -17.52 -14.43
N ASP A 99 -10.89 -17.77 -15.71
CA ASP A 99 -9.85 -17.05 -16.46
C ASP A 99 -10.19 -15.57 -16.62
N GLU A 100 -11.46 -15.23 -16.84
CA GLU A 100 -11.94 -13.84 -16.84
C GLU A 100 -11.74 -13.16 -15.48
N ILE A 101 -12.12 -13.81 -14.38
CA ILE A 101 -11.89 -13.30 -13.01
C ILE A 101 -10.40 -13.08 -12.76
N CYS A 102 -9.56 -14.05 -13.13
CA CYS A 102 -8.11 -13.95 -12.97
C CYS A 102 -7.54 -12.79 -13.80
N THR A 103 -8.05 -12.56 -15.00
CA THR A 103 -7.64 -11.45 -15.85
C THR A 103 -7.98 -10.10 -15.22
N ILE A 104 -9.17 -9.97 -14.62
CA ILE A 104 -9.56 -8.75 -13.90
C ILE A 104 -8.68 -8.56 -12.66
N ALA A 105 -8.45 -9.62 -11.89
CA ALA A 105 -7.56 -9.59 -10.73
C ALA A 105 -6.13 -9.18 -11.10
N ASP A 106 -5.58 -9.72 -12.19
CA ASP A 106 -4.24 -9.36 -12.68
C ASP A 106 -4.15 -7.86 -13.03
N LYS A 107 -5.19 -7.29 -13.66
CA LYS A 107 -5.26 -5.85 -13.94
C LYS A 107 -5.34 -5.01 -12.66
N ILE A 108 -6.11 -5.45 -11.66
CA ILE A 108 -6.16 -4.78 -10.35
C ILE A 108 -4.76 -4.79 -9.70
N PHE A 109 -4.06 -5.93 -9.68
CA PHE A 109 -2.72 -5.99 -9.09
C PHE A 109 -1.68 -5.18 -9.86
N GLN A 110 -1.77 -5.11 -11.20
CA GLN A 110 -0.92 -4.22 -12.00
C GLN A 110 -1.13 -2.75 -11.61
N TYR A 111 -2.39 -2.31 -11.52
CA TYR A 111 -2.74 -0.97 -11.08
C TYR A 111 -2.24 -0.66 -9.66
N LEU A 112 -2.37 -1.61 -8.74
CA LEU A 112 -1.91 -1.47 -7.35
C LEU A 112 -0.38 -1.41 -7.23
N LYS A 113 0.35 -2.02 -8.16
CA LYS A 113 1.82 -1.95 -8.22
C LYS A 113 2.29 -0.55 -8.60
N GLU A 114 1.55 0.12 -9.47
CA GLU A 114 1.80 1.52 -9.85
C GLU A 114 1.30 2.49 -8.78
N ASN A 115 0.26 2.11 -8.03
CA ASN A 115 -0.38 2.94 -6.99
C ASN A 115 -0.40 2.25 -5.60
N PRO A 116 0.76 2.03 -4.93
CA PRO A 116 0.83 1.26 -3.68
C PRO A 116 -0.07 1.79 -2.56
N LYS A 117 -0.31 3.10 -2.51
CA LYS A 117 -1.19 3.74 -1.49
C LYS A 117 -2.63 3.19 -1.55
N ARG A 118 -3.11 2.81 -2.74
CA ARG A 118 -4.46 2.27 -2.98
C ARG A 118 -4.62 0.83 -2.48
N VAL A 119 -3.53 0.10 -2.24
CA VAL A 119 -3.56 -1.30 -1.76
C VAL A 119 -4.33 -1.41 -0.45
N SER A 120 -4.15 -0.46 0.46
CA SER A 120 -4.83 -0.45 1.76
C SER A 120 -6.36 -0.49 1.64
N ASN A 121 -6.93 0.17 0.63
CA ASN A 121 -8.37 0.29 0.42
C ASN A 121 -9.01 -1.03 -0.04
N ILE A 122 -8.28 -1.84 -0.82
CA ILE A 122 -8.82 -3.05 -1.47
C ILE A 122 -8.22 -4.36 -0.93
N ARG A 123 -7.14 -4.31 -0.14
CA ARG A 123 -6.44 -5.49 0.41
C ARG A 123 -7.39 -6.50 1.04
N ARG A 124 -8.35 -6.05 1.86
CA ARG A 124 -9.30 -6.94 2.54
C ARG A 124 -10.22 -7.66 1.56
N PHE A 125 -10.69 -6.96 0.53
CA PHE A 125 -11.49 -7.55 -0.55
C PHE A 125 -10.68 -8.62 -1.27
N LEU A 126 -9.48 -8.30 -1.76
CA LEU A 126 -8.66 -9.25 -2.51
C LEU A 126 -8.33 -10.49 -1.67
N ASN A 127 -7.93 -10.31 -0.42
CA ASN A 127 -7.62 -11.45 0.45
C ASN A 127 -8.83 -12.36 0.67
N TYR A 128 -9.96 -11.80 1.09
CA TYR A 128 -11.16 -12.59 1.39
C TYR A 128 -11.71 -13.32 0.16
N TYR A 129 -11.86 -12.61 -0.96
CA TYR A 129 -12.50 -13.17 -2.15
C TYR A 129 -11.61 -14.18 -2.87
N LEU A 130 -10.30 -13.97 -2.92
CA LEU A 130 -9.37 -14.95 -3.52
C LEU A 130 -9.29 -16.22 -2.67
N ASP A 131 -9.24 -16.09 -1.32
CA ASP A 131 -9.24 -17.26 -0.43
C ASP A 131 -10.56 -18.04 -0.52
N ALA A 132 -11.69 -17.33 -0.57
CA ALA A 132 -13.00 -17.94 -0.77
C ALA A 132 -13.05 -18.71 -2.10
N MET A 133 -12.57 -18.11 -3.19
CA MET A 133 -12.52 -18.73 -4.51
C MET A 133 -11.66 -20.01 -4.51
N ILE A 134 -10.47 -19.98 -3.90
CA ILE A 134 -9.62 -21.17 -3.75
C ILE A 134 -10.38 -22.30 -3.04
N ASN A 135 -11.06 -21.99 -1.93
CA ASN A 135 -11.81 -22.97 -1.15
C ASN A 135 -13.00 -23.55 -1.92
N ILE A 136 -13.74 -22.71 -2.65
CA ILE A 136 -14.87 -23.13 -3.48
C ILE A 136 -14.40 -24.04 -4.61
N LEU A 137 -13.32 -23.68 -5.30
CA LEU A 137 -12.80 -24.49 -6.40
C LEU A 137 -12.25 -25.83 -5.91
N LYS A 138 -11.58 -25.88 -4.75
CA LYS A 138 -11.17 -27.14 -4.11
C LYS A 138 -12.36 -28.05 -3.82
N LYS A 139 -13.44 -27.49 -3.25
CA LYS A 139 -14.69 -28.24 -3.00
C LYS A 139 -15.35 -28.71 -4.29
N TYR A 140 -15.42 -27.86 -5.30
CA TYR A 140 -15.96 -28.20 -6.63
C TYR A 140 -15.22 -29.41 -7.22
N ILE A 141 -13.89 -29.37 -7.25
CA ILE A 141 -13.04 -30.46 -7.77
C ILE A 141 -13.26 -31.75 -6.96
N SER A 142 -13.33 -31.65 -5.63
CA SER A 142 -13.58 -32.81 -4.77
C SER A 142 -14.91 -33.48 -5.05
N ILE A 143 -15.99 -32.71 -5.20
CA ILE A 143 -17.33 -33.23 -5.48
C ILE A 143 -17.40 -33.85 -6.87
N TYR A 144 -16.83 -33.15 -7.86
CA TYR A 144 -16.85 -33.61 -9.26
C TYR A 144 -16.06 -34.93 -9.44
N ASN A 145 -14.97 -35.12 -8.70
CA ASN A 145 -14.15 -36.34 -8.76
C ASN A 145 -14.76 -37.55 -8.04
N GLN A 146 -15.81 -37.37 -7.23
CA GLN A 146 -16.46 -38.49 -6.53
C GLN A 146 -17.37 -39.32 -7.46
N GLU A 147 -17.60 -38.89 -8.70
CA GLU A 147 -18.39 -39.60 -9.73
C GLU A 147 -19.78 -40.07 -9.25
N VAL A 148 -20.33 -39.41 -8.23
CA VAL A 148 -21.69 -39.66 -7.74
C VAL A 148 -22.65 -38.76 -8.54
N ASP A 149 -23.42 -39.36 -9.43
CA ASP A 149 -24.44 -38.64 -10.18
C ASP A 149 -25.73 -38.55 -9.35
N SER A 150 -25.91 -37.43 -8.65
CA SER A 150 -27.13 -37.13 -7.89
C SER A 150 -27.65 -35.74 -8.25
N ALA A 151 -28.97 -35.57 -8.21
CA ALA A 151 -29.61 -34.28 -8.44
C ALA A 151 -29.09 -33.18 -7.49
N GLU A 152 -28.73 -33.55 -6.25
CA GLU A 152 -28.18 -32.64 -5.26
C GLU A 152 -26.76 -32.14 -5.62
N ILE A 153 -25.93 -33.03 -6.17
CA ILE A 153 -24.58 -32.66 -6.66
C ILE A 153 -24.71 -31.73 -7.85
N THR A 154 -25.54 -32.06 -8.84
CA THR A 154 -25.75 -31.21 -10.02
C THR A 154 -26.25 -29.81 -9.64
N HIS A 155 -27.19 -29.73 -8.69
CA HIS A 155 -27.67 -28.44 -8.16
C HIS A 155 -26.57 -27.66 -7.44
N SER A 156 -25.74 -28.32 -6.62
CA SER A 156 -24.61 -27.68 -5.93
C SER A 156 -23.55 -27.16 -6.89
N LEU A 157 -23.26 -27.89 -7.97
CA LEU A 157 -22.34 -27.45 -9.02
C LEU A 157 -22.89 -26.24 -9.79
N SER A 158 -24.21 -26.18 -10.05
CA SER A 158 -24.87 -25.01 -10.65
C SER A 158 -24.72 -23.75 -9.80
N LYS A 159 -24.86 -23.87 -8.48
CA LYS A 159 -24.65 -22.74 -7.55
C LYS A 159 -23.23 -22.18 -7.60
N VAL A 160 -22.22 -23.03 -7.84
CA VAL A 160 -20.83 -22.57 -8.03
C VAL A 160 -20.71 -21.74 -9.31
N GLU A 161 -21.42 -22.11 -10.38
CA GLU A 161 -21.41 -21.36 -11.64
C GLU A 161 -22.02 -19.96 -11.48
N GLU A 162 -23.18 -19.85 -10.81
CA GLU A 162 -23.82 -18.56 -10.49
C GLU A 162 -22.95 -17.69 -9.57
N LEU A 163 -22.26 -18.34 -8.63
CA LEU A 163 -21.34 -17.65 -7.74
C LEU A 163 -20.14 -17.06 -8.51
N LEU A 164 -19.59 -17.79 -9.49
CA LEU A 164 -18.50 -17.28 -10.32
C LEU A 164 -18.94 -16.03 -11.12
N ASP A 165 -20.18 -15.97 -11.60
CA ASP A 165 -20.72 -14.76 -12.23
C ASP A 165 -20.80 -13.59 -11.26
N THR A 166 -21.24 -13.86 -10.03
CA THR A 166 -21.31 -12.85 -8.97
C THR A 166 -19.92 -12.34 -8.59
N VAL A 167 -18.94 -13.25 -8.45
CA VAL A 167 -17.54 -12.90 -8.16
C VAL A 167 -16.95 -12.06 -9.29
N LYS A 168 -17.15 -12.47 -10.55
CA LYS A 168 -16.72 -11.69 -11.72
C LYS A 168 -17.27 -10.27 -11.66
N LYS A 169 -18.57 -10.10 -11.45
CA LYS A 169 -19.21 -8.78 -11.34
C LYS A 169 -18.58 -7.95 -10.23
N ALA A 170 -18.37 -8.53 -9.04
CA ALA A 170 -17.74 -7.83 -7.93
C ALA A 170 -16.31 -7.37 -8.25
N PHE A 171 -15.51 -8.22 -8.92
CA PHE A 171 -14.16 -7.83 -9.35
C PHE A 171 -14.18 -6.73 -10.41
N THR A 172 -15.10 -6.78 -11.38
CA THR A 172 -15.29 -5.70 -12.37
C THR A 172 -15.66 -4.38 -11.69
N GLU A 173 -16.65 -4.38 -10.80
CA GLU A 173 -17.05 -3.17 -10.06
C GLU A 173 -15.90 -2.60 -9.22
N GLN A 174 -15.08 -3.44 -8.60
CA GLN A 174 -13.92 -2.97 -7.84
C GLN A 174 -12.81 -2.41 -8.74
N GLN A 175 -12.60 -3.01 -9.91
CA GLN A 175 -11.70 -2.46 -10.91
C GLN A 175 -12.16 -1.08 -11.38
N GLU A 176 -13.44 -0.93 -11.71
CA GLU A 176 -14.02 0.35 -12.14
C GLU A 176 -13.92 1.41 -11.05
N LYS A 177 -14.20 1.07 -9.79
CA LYS A 177 -14.03 1.99 -8.65
C LYS A 177 -12.60 2.45 -8.46
N LEU A 178 -11.62 1.56 -8.64
CA LEU A 178 -10.21 1.94 -8.56
C LEU A 178 -9.82 2.92 -9.66
N LEU A 179 -10.33 2.73 -10.89
CA LEU A 179 -10.07 3.62 -12.02
C LEU A 179 -10.85 4.95 -11.95
N SER A 180 -12.09 4.94 -11.48
CA SER A 180 -12.94 6.14 -11.35
C SER A 180 -12.35 7.14 -10.36
N ASN A 181 -11.78 6.67 -9.24
CA ASN A 181 -11.11 7.53 -8.26
C ASN A 181 -9.89 8.28 -8.85
N ASP A 182 -9.36 7.86 -9.99
CA ASP A 182 -8.31 8.58 -10.70
C ASP A 182 -8.87 9.60 -11.69
N MET A 183 -10.06 9.37 -12.26
CA MET A 183 -10.75 10.39 -13.05
C MET A 183 -11.19 11.55 -12.16
N ASP A 184 -11.74 11.28 -10.98
CA ASP A 184 -12.09 12.32 -10.01
C ASP A 184 -10.85 13.12 -9.53
N ALA A 185 -9.71 12.43 -9.37
CA ALA A 185 -8.45 13.08 -9.02
C ALA A 185 -7.91 13.95 -10.17
N LEU A 186 -8.03 13.49 -11.42
CA LEU A 186 -7.67 14.26 -12.61
C LEU A 186 -8.58 15.48 -12.78
N ASP A 187 -9.89 15.33 -12.56
CA ASP A 187 -10.84 16.46 -12.61
C ASP A 187 -10.51 17.48 -11.52
N THR A 188 -10.15 17.03 -10.32
CA THR A 188 -9.68 17.91 -9.23
C THR A 188 -8.37 18.62 -9.61
N GLU A 189 -7.41 17.91 -10.23
CA GLU A 189 -6.17 18.52 -10.72
C GLU A 189 -6.43 19.51 -11.86
N ILE A 190 -7.38 19.23 -12.76
CA ILE A 190 -7.80 20.14 -13.83
C ILE A 190 -8.48 21.38 -13.24
N GLU A 191 -9.34 21.23 -12.23
CA GLU A 191 -9.96 22.36 -11.53
C GLU A 191 -8.91 23.20 -10.81
N LEU A 192 -7.99 22.58 -10.08
CA LEU A 192 -6.87 23.27 -9.45
C LEU A 192 -6.00 23.98 -10.49
N PHE A 193 -5.72 23.34 -11.62
CA PHE A 193 -4.95 23.93 -12.71
C PHE A 193 -5.69 25.12 -13.35
N LYS A 194 -7.01 25.02 -13.54
CA LYS A 194 -7.85 26.15 -13.99
C LYS A 194 -7.84 27.30 -12.99
N ASP A 195 -7.91 27.01 -11.70
CA ASP A 195 -7.85 28.03 -10.65
C ASP A 195 -6.48 28.72 -10.62
N ILE A 196 -5.38 27.97 -10.80
CA ILE A 196 -4.03 28.51 -10.94
C ILE A 196 -3.96 29.41 -12.19
N MET A 197 -4.43 28.94 -13.35
CA MET A 197 -4.45 29.72 -14.60
C MET A 197 -5.26 31.02 -14.46
N LYS A 198 -6.44 30.97 -13.84
CA LYS A 198 -7.24 32.15 -13.52
C LYS A 198 -6.50 33.11 -12.59
N SER A 199 -5.83 32.58 -11.57
CA SER A 199 -5.05 33.39 -10.63
C SER A 199 -3.82 34.04 -11.26
N GLU A 200 -3.27 33.43 -12.31
CA GLU A 200 -2.14 33.95 -13.10
C GLU A 200 -2.57 34.85 -14.28
N GLY A 201 -3.87 35.09 -14.45
CA GLY A 201 -4.42 36.02 -15.45
C GLY A 201 -4.61 35.43 -16.85
N PHE A 202 -4.56 34.10 -17.00
CA PHE A 202 -4.89 33.39 -18.22
C PHE A 202 -6.39 33.04 -18.22
N ASP A 203 -7.23 34.05 -18.41
CA ASP A 203 -8.67 33.84 -18.69
C ASP A 203 -8.86 33.88 -20.21
N ASP A 204 -9.06 32.72 -20.84
CA ASP A 204 -9.59 32.65 -22.19
C ASP A 204 -11.09 32.98 -22.12
N GLU A 205 -11.41 34.27 -21.99
CA GLU A 205 -12.71 34.78 -22.45
C GLU A 205 -12.72 34.79 -23.99
N LYS A 206 -13.22 33.70 -24.59
CA LYS A 206 -14.28 33.72 -25.62
C LYS A 206 -14.71 32.34 -26.10
#